data_AF-A0A2K4YJU2-F1
#
_entry.id   AF-A0A2K4YJU2-F1
#
_cell.length_a   1.000
_cell.length_b   1.000
_cell.length_c   1.000
_cell.angle_alpha   90.00
_cell.angle_beta   90.00
_cell.angle_gamma   90.00
#
_symmetry.space_group_name_H-M   'P 1'
#
loop_
_entity.id
_entity.type
_entity.pdbx_description
1 polymer ?
#
loop_
_entity_poly.entity_id
_entity_poly.type
_entity_poly.pdbx_seq_one_letter_code
_entity_poly.pdbx_strand_id
1 'polypeptide(L)'
;DIVSWLVEYHMDSTGLSTDSLQDAGFPGAIALGDSVCGMAAVRISDKDWIFWFRSHTAAEIRWGGAKHEPDEKDDGRKMHPRSSFKAFLEVVKTRSLPWKDFEMDAIHSLQLILRNSFKEADASESETKAIHSKLNDLQIDGLQELEAVTAEMVRLIETASVPILAVDSDGLV
;
A
#
# COMPACT_ATOMS: atom_id res chain seq x y z
N ASP A 1 9.54 -10.22 -3.24
CA ASP A 1 9.05 -11.17 -4.26
C ASP A 1 7.58 -10.96 -4.61
N ILE A 2 6.60 -11.29 -3.75
CA ILE A 2 5.17 -11.12 -4.07
C ILE A 2 4.81 -9.66 -4.40
N VAL A 3 5.24 -8.70 -3.58
CA VAL A 3 4.98 -7.26 -3.83
C VAL A 3 5.58 -6.83 -5.16
N SER A 4 6.81 -7.25 -5.47
CA SER A 4 7.49 -6.95 -6.73
C SER A 4 6.71 -7.50 -7.93
N TRP A 5 6.22 -8.74 -7.83
CA TRP A 5 5.39 -9.36 -8.86
C TRP A 5 4.06 -8.62 -9.06
N LEU A 6 3.38 -8.21 -7.98
CA LEU A 6 2.15 -7.41 -8.08
C LEU A 6 2.40 -6.03 -8.70
N VAL A 7 3.52 -5.40 -8.38
CA VAL A 7 3.95 -4.12 -8.97
C VAL A 7 4.37 -4.30 -10.43
N GLU A 8 4.81 -5.47 -10.87
CA GLU A 8 5.20 -5.65 -12.27
C GLU A 8 4.01 -6.00 -13.18
N TYR A 9 3.10 -6.85 -12.70
CA TYR A 9 2.02 -7.40 -13.53
C TYR A 9 0.62 -6.88 -13.20
N HIS A 10 0.44 -6.19 -12.06
CA HIS A 10 -0.88 -5.80 -11.54
C HIS A 10 -0.94 -4.34 -11.03
N MET A 11 -0.15 -3.40 -11.59
CA MET A 11 -0.13 -1.99 -11.13
C MET A 11 -1.48 -1.26 -11.24
N ASP A 12 -2.25 -1.60 -12.26
CA ASP A 12 -3.48 -0.90 -12.61
C ASP A 12 -4.67 -1.35 -11.76
N SER A 13 -4.54 -2.50 -11.06
CA SER A 13 -5.60 -2.98 -10.18
C SER A 13 -5.39 -2.48 -8.75
N THR A 14 -6.48 -2.14 -8.08
CA THR A 14 -6.46 -1.73 -6.66
C THR A 14 -6.17 -2.91 -5.72
N GLY A 15 -6.15 -4.12 -6.27
CA GLY A 15 -5.89 -5.39 -5.59
C GLY A 15 -5.96 -6.57 -6.56
N LEU A 16 -5.72 -7.77 -6.03
CA LEU A 16 -5.81 -9.05 -6.73
C LEU A 16 -6.47 -10.06 -5.79
N SER A 17 -7.36 -10.90 -6.31
CA SER A 17 -7.85 -12.08 -5.60
C SER A 17 -7.71 -13.30 -6.49
N THR A 18 -7.07 -14.34 -5.98
CA THR A 18 -6.88 -15.62 -6.67
C THR A 18 -7.03 -16.77 -5.68
N ASP A 19 -7.56 -17.89 -6.15
CA ASP A 19 -7.61 -19.18 -5.47
C ASP A 19 -6.34 -20.02 -5.74
N SER A 20 -5.49 -19.59 -6.68
CA SER A 20 -4.23 -20.25 -7.06
C SER A 20 -3.16 -19.23 -7.43
N LEU A 21 -2.15 -19.06 -6.59
CA LEU A 21 -0.95 -18.27 -6.90
C LEU A 21 -0.17 -18.87 -8.07
N GLN A 22 -0.20 -20.19 -8.22
CA GLN A 22 0.47 -20.87 -9.32
C GLN A 22 -0.21 -20.55 -10.65
N ASP A 23 -1.54 -20.64 -10.73
CA ASP A 23 -2.29 -20.34 -11.96
C ASP A 23 -2.32 -18.83 -12.25
N ALA A 24 -2.21 -17.99 -11.22
CA ALA A 24 -2.02 -16.55 -11.38
C ALA A 24 -0.65 -16.19 -11.98
N GLY A 25 0.30 -17.15 -12.05
CA GLY A 25 1.60 -16.94 -12.66
C GLY A 25 2.68 -16.41 -11.71
N PHE A 26 2.49 -16.51 -10.39
CA PHE A 26 3.53 -16.13 -9.43
C PHE A 26 4.70 -17.14 -9.46
N PRO A 27 5.93 -16.74 -9.83
CA PRO A 27 7.04 -17.68 -10.01
C PRO A 27 7.44 -18.44 -8.73
N GLY A 28 7.25 -17.80 -7.57
CA GLY A 28 7.58 -18.38 -6.26
C GLY A 28 6.49 -19.30 -5.69
N ALA A 29 5.39 -19.55 -6.40
CA ALA A 29 4.25 -20.31 -5.87
C ALA A 29 4.64 -21.75 -5.47
N ILE A 30 5.51 -22.39 -6.24
CA ILE A 30 5.96 -23.77 -5.98
C ILE A 30 6.74 -23.86 -4.65
N ALA A 31 7.52 -22.82 -4.31
CA ALA A 31 8.31 -22.79 -3.08
C ALA A 31 7.44 -22.62 -1.82
N LEU A 32 6.29 -21.96 -1.95
CA LEU A 32 5.32 -21.79 -0.85
C LEU A 32 4.50 -23.07 -0.58
N GLY A 33 4.39 -23.94 -1.59
CA GLY A 33 3.70 -25.23 -1.49
C GLY A 33 2.25 -25.11 -1.05
N ASP A 34 1.78 -26.10 -0.30
CA ASP A 34 0.38 -26.21 0.14
C ASP A 34 0.01 -25.22 1.26
N SER A 35 0.98 -24.51 1.84
CA SER A 35 0.71 -23.55 2.91
C SER A 35 0.07 -22.27 2.40
N VAL A 36 0.38 -21.86 1.17
CA VAL A 36 -0.13 -20.62 0.56
C VAL A 36 -0.49 -20.89 -0.90
N CYS A 37 -1.78 -21.11 -1.16
CA CYS A 37 -2.31 -21.32 -2.51
C CYS A 37 -3.21 -20.16 -2.95
N GLY A 38 -4.13 -19.73 -2.08
CA GLY A 38 -5.00 -18.58 -2.34
C GLY A 38 -4.43 -17.31 -1.78
N MET A 39 -4.66 -16.20 -2.47
CA MET A 39 -4.27 -14.88 -2.01
C MET A 39 -5.32 -13.84 -2.37
N ALA A 40 -5.65 -12.96 -1.43
CA ALA A 40 -6.25 -11.66 -1.69
C ALA A 40 -5.26 -10.58 -1.26
N ALA A 41 -4.96 -9.65 -2.15
CA ALA A 41 -4.03 -8.56 -1.93
C ALA A 41 -4.71 -7.24 -2.26
N VAL A 42 -4.58 -6.25 -1.40
CA VAL A 42 -5.09 -4.89 -1.65
C VAL A 42 -4.03 -3.86 -1.36
N ARG A 43 -3.96 -2.84 -2.21
CA ARG A 43 -3.03 -1.72 -2.04
C ARG A 43 -3.67 -0.62 -1.20
N ILE A 44 -3.06 -0.26 -0.07
CA ILE A 44 -3.51 0.88 0.75
C ILE A 44 -2.84 2.15 0.25
N SER A 45 -1.50 2.17 0.21
CA SER A 45 -0.70 3.32 -0.24
C SER A 45 0.17 2.90 -1.42
N ASP A 46 0.95 3.81 -1.99
CA ASP A 46 1.87 3.48 -3.10
C ASP A 46 2.91 2.43 -2.71
N LYS A 47 3.20 2.32 -1.39
CA LYS A 47 4.18 1.39 -0.82
C LYS A 47 3.54 0.27 0.01
N ASP A 48 2.33 0.48 0.52
CA ASP A 48 1.75 -0.37 1.56
C ASP A 48 0.64 -1.27 1.01
N TRP A 49 0.73 -2.56 1.36
CA TRP A 49 -0.18 -3.61 0.91
C TRP A 49 -0.68 -4.45 2.09
N ILE A 50 -1.89 -4.97 1.99
CA ILE A 50 -2.43 -5.99 2.90
C ILE A 50 -2.63 -7.27 2.12
N PHE A 51 -2.26 -8.38 2.75
CA PHE A 51 -2.38 -9.72 2.20
C PHE A 51 -3.21 -10.61 3.12
N TRP A 52 -4.10 -11.39 2.51
CA TRP A 52 -4.72 -12.55 3.11
C TRP A 52 -4.33 -13.79 2.32
N PHE A 53 -3.99 -14.85 3.03
CA PHE A 53 -3.56 -16.11 2.43
C PHE A 53 -4.49 -17.24 2.82
N ARG A 54 -4.64 -18.20 1.92
CA ARG A 54 -5.34 -19.46 2.19
C ARG A 54 -4.46 -20.63 1.80
N SER A 55 -4.40 -21.62 2.67
CA SER A 55 -3.73 -22.88 2.37
C SER A 55 -4.48 -23.66 1.31
N HIS A 56 -3.80 -24.66 0.75
CA HIS A 56 -4.41 -25.65 -0.11
C HIS A 56 -5.61 -26.29 0.58
N THR A 57 -6.69 -26.48 -0.15
CA THR A 57 -7.80 -27.33 0.29
C THR A 57 -8.04 -28.34 -0.82
N ALA A 58 -7.97 -29.63 -0.47
CA ALA A 58 -8.26 -30.70 -1.41
C ALA A 58 -9.73 -30.59 -1.82
N ALA A 59 -9.97 -30.09 -3.03
CA ALA A 59 -11.29 -30.03 -3.64
C ALA A 59 -11.38 -31.15 -4.69
N GLU A 60 -12.34 -32.04 -4.49
CA GLU A 60 -12.64 -33.11 -5.44
C GLU A 60 -13.61 -32.58 -6.50
N ILE A 61 -13.12 -32.31 -7.71
CA ILE A 61 -14.00 -31.97 -8.84
C ILE A 61 -14.36 -33.26 -9.58
N ARG A 62 -15.66 -33.58 -9.60
CA ARG A 62 -16.21 -34.70 -10.36
C ARG A 62 -16.61 -34.21 -11.74
N TRP A 63 -15.77 -34.47 -12.74
CA TRP A 63 -16.11 -34.18 -14.12
C TRP A 63 -17.03 -35.27 -14.70
N GLY A 64 -18.01 -34.88 -15.50
CA GLY A 64 -18.84 -35.80 -16.28
C GLY A 64 -18.12 -36.22 -17.57
N GLY A 65 -17.63 -37.46 -17.60
CA GLY A 65 -16.89 -38.04 -18.74
C GLY A 65 -15.37 -37.92 -18.62
N ALA A 66 -14.59 -38.64 -19.44
CA ALA A 66 -13.13 -38.80 -19.25
C ALA A 66 -12.30 -37.56 -19.66
N LYS A 67 -11.13 -37.39 -19.02
CA LYS A 67 -10.14 -36.35 -19.36
C LYS A 67 -9.72 -36.57 -20.82
N HIS A 68 -9.83 -35.53 -21.64
CA HIS A 68 -9.43 -35.62 -23.04
C HIS A 68 -7.91 -35.83 -23.11
N GLU A 69 -7.49 -37.00 -23.56
CA GLU A 69 -6.09 -37.23 -23.88
C GLU A 69 -5.79 -36.49 -25.20
N PRO A 70 -4.68 -35.74 -25.29
CA PRO A 70 -4.34 -34.97 -26.50
C PRO A 70 -4.26 -35.80 -27.78
N ASP A 71 -4.06 -37.11 -27.65
CA ASP A 71 -3.97 -38.07 -28.76
C ASP A 71 -5.33 -38.64 -29.20
N GLU A 72 -6.41 -38.43 -28.45
CA GLU A 72 -7.77 -38.80 -28.86
C GLU A 72 -8.31 -37.75 -29.85
N LYS A 73 -8.19 -38.02 -31.16
CA LYS A 73 -8.87 -37.21 -32.18
C LYS A 73 -10.27 -37.74 -32.45
N ASP A 74 -11.27 -36.87 -32.27
CA ASP A 74 -12.64 -37.14 -32.70
C ASP A 74 -12.68 -37.27 -34.23
N ASP A 75 -13.21 -38.39 -34.73
CA ASP A 75 -13.36 -38.62 -36.16
C ASP A 75 -14.44 -37.67 -36.73
N GLY A 76 -14.01 -36.60 -37.42
CA GLY A 76 -14.88 -35.54 -37.95
C GLY A 76 -15.92 -35.99 -38.97
N ARG A 77 -15.91 -37.27 -39.38
CA ARG A 77 -16.93 -37.88 -40.26
C ARG A 77 -18.08 -38.54 -39.49
N LYS A 78 -18.00 -38.67 -38.16
CA LYS A 78 -19.03 -39.28 -37.31
C LYS A 78 -19.27 -38.44 -36.06
N MET A 79 -20.41 -37.74 -36.01
CA MET A 79 -20.94 -37.23 -34.75
C MET A 79 -21.45 -38.42 -33.91
N HIS A 80 -20.63 -38.87 -32.97
CA HIS A 80 -21.03 -39.79 -31.93
C HIS A 80 -20.88 -39.07 -30.58
N PRO A 81 -21.82 -39.23 -29.64
CA PRO A 81 -21.59 -38.76 -28.27
C PRO A 81 -20.36 -39.47 -27.70
N ARG A 82 -19.57 -38.76 -26.90
CA ARG A 82 -18.33 -39.28 -26.31
C ARG A 82 -18.61 -40.61 -25.59
N SER A 83 -17.77 -41.61 -25.84
CA SER A 83 -17.94 -42.96 -25.26
C SER A 83 -17.60 -43.04 -23.77
N SER A 84 -17.12 -41.95 -23.16
CA SER A 84 -16.73 -41.90 -21.76
C SER A 84 -17.78 -41.16 -20.92
N PHE A 85 -18.71 -41.92 -20.30
CA PHE A 85 -19.56 -41.44 -19.20
C PHE A 85 -18.98 -41.78 -17.82
N LYS A 86 -17.71 -42.19 -17.77
CA LYS A 86 -17.02 -42.48 -16.50
C LYS A 86 -16.59 -41.17 -15.89
N ALA A 87 -17.24 -40.78 -14.79
CA ALA A 87 -16.81 -39.62 -14.01
C ALA A 87 -15.37 -39.86 -13.53
N PHE A 88 -14.45 -38.96 -13.87
CA PHE A 88 -13.12 -38.95 -13.27
C PHE A 88 -13.02 -37.82 -12.25
N LEU A 89 -12.29 -38.12 -11.19
CA LEU A 89 -11.98 -37.20 -10.11
C LEU A 89 -10.72 -36.46 -10.52
N GLU A 90 -10.83 -35.16 -10.81
CA GLU A 90 -9.64 -34.33 -10.88
C GLU A 90 -9.35 -33.80 -9.48
N VAL A 91 -8.27 -34.31 -8.88
CA VAL A 91 -7.72 -33.72 -7.67
C VAL A 91 -7.04 -32.44 -8.11
N VAL A 92 -7.73 -31.32 -7.93
CA VAL A 92 -7.15 -30.00 -8.19
C VAL A 92 -6.11 -29.76 -7.10
N LYS A 93 -4.84 -29.97 -7.45
CA LYS A 93 -3.71 -29.65 -6.57
C LYS A 93 -3.48 -28.14 -6.58
N THR A 94 -2.86 -27.62 -5.53
CA THR A 94 -2.41 -26.21 -5.41
C THR A 94 -3.47 -25.11 -5.49
N ARG A 95 -4.74 -25.42 -5.22
CA ARG A 95 -5.82 -24.42 -5.06
C ARG A 95 -6.36 -24.31 -3.65
N SER A 96 -6.79 -23.11 -3.26
CA SER A 96 -7.54 -22.88 -2.03
C SER A 96 -9.05 -22.84 -2.28
N LEU A 97 -9.82 -22.67 -1.20
CA LEU A 97 -11.21 -22.25 -1.33
C LEU A 97 -11.30 -20.88 -2.02
N PRO A 98 -12.25 -20.68 -2.95
CA PRO A 98 -12.45 -19.41 -3.62
C PRO A 98 -12.91 -18.33 -2.63
N TRP A 99 -12.51 -17.09 -2.88
CA TRP A 99 -12.96 -15.93 -2.12
C TRP A 99 -14.44 -15.68 -2.41
N LYS A 100 -15.26 -15.61 -1.37
CA LYS A 100 -16.69 -15.31 -1.51
C LYS A 100 -16.90 -13.81 -1.63
N ASP A 101 -17.99 -13.41 -2.27
CA ASP A 101 -18.30 -12.00 -2.51
C ASP A 101 -18.30 -11.17 -1.22
N PHE A 102 -18.93 -11.68 -0.15
CA PHE A 102 -18.97 -10.98 1.14
C PHE A 102 -17.59 -10.82 1.80
N GLU A 103 -16.64 -11.73 1.51
CA GLU A 103 -15.27 -11.64 2.03
C GLU A 103 -14.50 -10.56 1.27
N MET A 104 -14.71 -10.50 -0.05
CA MET A 104 -14.14 -9.46 -0.90
C MET A 104 -14.71 -8.08 -0.55
N ASP A 105 -16.01 -7.99 -0.26
CA ASP A 105 -16.65 -6.75 0.19
C ASP A 105 -16.07 -6.26 1.52
N ALA A 106 -15.81 -7.18 2.47
CA ALA A 106 -15.17 -6.85 3.74
C ALA A 106 -13.72 -6.36 3.54
N ILE A 107 -12.96 -7.01 2.65
CA ILE A 107 -11.59 -6.63 2.31
C ILE A 107 -11.56 -5.23 1.67
N HIS A 108 -12.43 -4.95 0.70
CA HIS A 108 -12.52 -3.64 0.06
C HIS A 108 -13.00 -2.56 1.02
N SER A 109 -13.92 -2.88 1.93
CA SER A 109 -14.37 -1.95 2.98
C SER A 109 -13.22 -1.57 3.91
N LEU A 110 -12.43 -2.55 4.36
CA LEU A 110 -11.22 -2.32 5.15
C LEU A 110 -10.18 -1.50 4.39
N GLN A 111 -9.96 -1.79 3.11
CA GLN A 111 -9.07 -1.04 2.25
C GLN A 111 -9.45 0.45 2.21
N LEU A 112 -10.74 0.76 2.05
CA LEU A 112 -11.22 2.14 1.98
C LEU A 112 -11.02 2.87 3.32
N ILE A 113 -11.35 2.22 4.44
CA ILE A 113 -11.20 2.79 5.78
C ILE A 113 -9.73 3.13 6.04
N LEU A 114 -8.83 2.19 5.79
CA LEU A 114 -7.40 2.39 6.02
C LEU A 114 -6.82 3.44 5.08
N ARG A 115 -7.21 3.44 3.81
CA ARG A 115 -6.81 4.48 2.85
C ARG A 115 -7.16 5.88 3.31
N ASN A 116 -8.36 6.04 3.86
CA ASN A 116 -8.80 7.34 4.36
C ASN A 116 -8.01 7.75 5.61
N SER A 117 -7.78 6.83 6.55
CA SER A 117 -7.00 7.15 7.75
C SER A 117 -5.55 7.54 7.45
N PHE A 118 -4.90 6.92 6.47
CA PHE A 118 -3.54 7.30 6.07
C PHE A 118 -3.50 8.70 5.43
N LYS A 119 -4.48 9.04 4.59
CA LYS A 119 -4.56 10.38 3.99
C LYS A 119 -4.75 11.48 5.03
N GLU A 120 -5.58 11.23 6.05
CA GLU A 120 -5.79 12.17 7.15
C GLU A 120 -4.50 12.37 7.97
N ALA A 121 -3.77 11.29 8.24
CA ALA A 121 -2.48 11.36 8.92
C ALA A 121 -1.46 12.20 8.13
N ASP A 122 -1.28 11.92 6.84
CA ASP A 122 -0.34 12.64 5.98
C ASP A 122 -0.68 14.14 5.86
N ALA A 123 -1.97 14.47 5.76
CA ALA A 123 -2.44 15.86 5.72
C ALA A 123 -2.12 16.60 7.03
N SER A 124 -2.39 15.97 8.18
CA SER A 124 -2.13 16.55 9.50
C SER A 124 -0.63 16.76 9.77
N GLU A 125 0.22 15.84 9.31
CA GLU A 125 1.67 15.94 9.46
C GLU A 125 2.24 17.07 8.59
N SER A 126 1.74 17.21 7.35
CA SER A 126 2.12 18.30 6.44
C SER A 126 1.70 19.67 6.98
N GLU A 127 0.50 19.79 7.52
CA GLU A 127 0.00 21.02 8.14
C GLU A 127 0.83 21.40 9.37
N THR A 128 1.14 20.43 10.24
CA THR A 128 1.97 20.64 11.43
C THR A 128 3.38 21.11 11.05
N LYS A 129 3.99 20.52 10.01
CA LYS A 129 5.30 20.93 9.48
C LYS A 129 5.26 22.35 8.91
N ALA A 130 4.20 22.71 8.18
CA ALA A 130 4.03 24.05 7.62
C ALA A 130 3.81 25.12 8.70
N ILE A 131 3.11 24.79 9.78
CA ILE A 131 2.96 25.69 10.94
C ILE A 131 4.32 25.89 11.61
N HIS A 132 5.06 24.81 11.86
CA HIS A 132 6.39 24.90 12.49
C HIS A 132 7.39 25.71 11.68
N SER A 133 7.41 25.56 10.34
CA SER A 133 8.31 26.34 9.50
C SER A 133 7.99 27.83 9.54
N LYS A 134 6.70 28.20 9.43
CA LYS A 134 6.26 29.60 9.55
C LYS A 134 6.61 30.21 10.91
N LEU A 135 6.50 29.42 11.98
CA LEU A 135 6.82 29.88 13.33
C LEU A 135 8.33 30.16 13.48
N ASN A 136 9.17 29.31 12.90
CA ASN A 136 10.63 29.53 12.87
C ASN A 136 10.99 30.76 12.04
N ASP A 137 10.35 30.97 10.88
CA ASP A 137 10.60 32.15 10.04
C ASP A 137 10.26 33.45 10.78
N LEU A 138 9.11 33.50 11.47
CA LEU A 138 8.73 34.64 12.30
C LEU A 138 9.70 34.90 13.46
N GLN A 139 10.27 33.85 14.06
CA GLN A 139 11.28 34.00 15.12
C GLN A 139 12.60 34.57 14.58
N ILE A 140 13.01 34.17 13.37
CA ILE A 140 14.21 34.69 12.72
C ILE A 140 14.00 36.17 12.36
N ASP A 141 12.84 36.52 11.80
CA ASP A 141 12.48 37.90 11.44
C ASP A 141 12.48 38.82 12.68
N GLY A 142 11.85 38.38 13.77
CA GLY A 142 11.84 39.14 15.03
C GLY A 142 13.23 39.33 15.65
N LEU A 143 14.15 38.38 15.45
CA LEU A 143 15.54 38.52 15.91
C LEU A 143 16.31 39.55 15.06
N GLN A 144 16.10 39.56 13.74
CA GLN A 144 16.72 40.52 12.83
C GLN A 144 16.21 41.95 13.07
N GLU A 145 14.91 42.12 13.35
CA GLU A 145 14.36 43.43 13.73
C GLU A 145 15.00 43.95 15.02
N LEU A 146 15.13 43.08 16.03
CA LEU A 146 15.77 43.45 17.29
C LEU A 146 17.25 43.83 17.07
N GLU A 147 17.98 43.06 16.27
CA GLU A 147 19.38 43.34 15.92
C GLU A 147 19.50 44.69 15.19
N ALA A 148 18.61 44.98 14.24
CA ALA A 148 18.57 46.27 13.54
C ALA A 148 18.30 47.45 14.49
N VAL A 149 17.36 47.29 15.44
CA VAL A 149 17.09 48.31 16.47
C VAL A 149 18.32 48.54 17.36
N THR A 150 19.00 47.46 17.78
CA THR A 150 20.22 47.59 18.60
C THR A 150 21.35 48.27 17.83
N ALA A 151 21.53 47.97 16.55
CA ALA A 151 22.53 48.61 15.71
C ALA A 151 22.27 50.11 15.53
N GLU A 152 21.00 50.50 15.33
CA GLU A 152 20.62 51.92 15.29
C GLU A 152 20.84 52.62 16.64
N MET A 153 20.51 51.97 17.77
CA MET A 153 20.81 52.51 19.10
C MET A 153 22.30 52.77 19.30
N VAL A 154 23.14 51.81 18.93
CA VAL A 154 24.61 51.97 19.00
C VAL A 154 25.06 53.13 18.13
N ARG A 155 24.58 53.22 16.88
CA ARG A 155 24.92 54.31 15.96
C ARG A 155 24.57 55.68 16.55
N LEU A 156 23.40 55.81 17.17
CA LEU A 156 22.96 57.05 17.82
C LEU A 156 23.86 57.42 19.01
N ILE A 157 24.31 56.43 19.79
CA ILE A 157 25.22 56.66 20.92
C ILE A 157 26.60 57.11 20.44
N GLU A 158 27.16 56.44 19.44
CA GLU A 158 28.52 56.71 18.93
C GLU A 158 28.61 58.05 18.18
N THR A 159 27.52 58.48 17.53
CA THR A 159 27.49 59.72 16.72
C THR A 159 26.99 60.95 17.48
N ALA A 160 26.65 60.80 18.76
CA ALA A 160 26.14 61.91 19.56
C ALA A 160 27.22 62.96 19.84
N SER A 161 26.89 64.22 19.56
CA SER A 161 27.75 65.38 19.82
C SER A 161 27.62 65.92 21.26
N VAL A 162 26.80 65.30 22.09
CA VAL A 162 26.59 65.61 23.52
C VAL A 162 26.73 64.34 24.37
N PRO A 163 27.13 64.44 25.66
CA PRO A 163 27.31 63.28 26.52
C PRO A 163 25.99 62.50 26.71
N ILE A 164 26.04 61.18 26.54
CA ILE A 164 24.95 60.25 26.85
C ILE A 164 25.31 59.49 28.12
N LEU A 165 24.37 59.39 29.05
CA LEU A 165 24.49 58.63 30.30
C LEU A 165 23.41 57.54 30.29
N ALA A 166 23.81 56.28 30.50
CA ALA A 166 22.89 55.18 30.71
C ALA A 166 22.64 55.03 32.21
N VAL A 167 21.45 54.59 32.59
CA VAL A 167 21.09 54.31 33.99
C VAL A 167 20.51 52.92 34.05
N ASP A 168 20.97 52.11 35.00
CA ASP A 168 20.42 50.77 35.20
C ASP A 168 19.04 50.79 35.90
N SER A 169 18.44 49.62 36.11
CA SER A 169 17.16 49.49 36.80
C SER A 169 17.19 49.93 38.26
N ASP A 170 18.38 50.05 38.86
CA ASP A 170 18.59 50.47 40.25
C ASP A 170 18.89 51.97 40.36
N GLY A 171 18.89 52.70 39.24
CA GLY A 171 19.09 54.14 39.21
C GLY A 171 20.55 54.58 39.24
N LEU A 172 21.50 53.67 39.02
CA LEU A 172 22.93 53.97 38.97
C LEU A 172 23.36 54.31 37.54
N VAL A 173 24.15 55.38 37.41
CA VAL A 173 24.73 55.89 36.15
C VAL A 173 26.09 55.25 35.89
#